data_AF-A0A0F9IF70-F1
#
_entry.id   AF-A0A0F9IF70-F1
#
_cell.length_a   1.000
_cell.length_b   1.000
_cell.length_c   1.000
_cell.angle_alpha   90.00
_cell.angle_beta   90.00
_cell.angle_gamma   90.00
#
_symmetry.space_group_name_H-M   'P 1'
#
loop_
_entity.id
_entity.type
_entity.pdbx_description
1 polymer ?
#
loop_
_entity_poly.entity_id
_entity_poly.type
_entity_poly.pdbx_seq_one_letter_code
_entity_poly.pdbx_strand_id
1 'polypeptide(L)' 'MEKVNLAHKFSLFEDHWSPKIAGEINDSYLKLVKFKGEFVWHHHEAEDELFLVVKGRFL' A
#
# COMPACT_ATOMS: atom_id res chain seq x y z
N MET A 1 0.92 6.31 -21.37
CA MET A 1 0.60 5.92 -19.98
C MET A 1 1.59 6.61 -19.07
N GLU A 2 1.12 7.36 -18.07
CA GLU A 2 2.02 8.00 -17.12
C GLU A 2 2.62 6.96 -16.16
N LYS A 3 3.92 7.09 -15.88
CA LYS A 3 4.61 6.17 -14.98
C LYS A 3 4.44 6.64 -13.54
N VAL A 4 4.10 5.72 -12.64
CA VAL A 4 4.07 5.99 -11.20
C VAL A 4 5.47 5.77 -10.62
N ASN A 5 6.11 6.84 -10.14
CA ASN A 5 7.36 6.75 -9.39
C ASN A 5 7.04 6.50 -7.90
N LEU A 6 7.23 5.26 -7.44
CA LEU A 6 6.91 4.86 -6.07
C LEU A 6 7.72 5.65 -5.03
N ALA A 7 9.01 5.85 -5.26
CA ALA A 7 9.88 6.59 -4.32
C ALA A 7 9.39 8.03 -4.11
N HIS A 8 9.02 8.71 -5.20
CA HIS A 8 8.44 10.05 -5.11
C HIS A 8 7.08 10.03 -4.42
N LYS A 9 6.19 9.10 -4.74
CA LYS A 9 4.87 9.03 -4.08
C LYS A 9 4.98 8.76 -2.58
N PHE A 10 5.91 7.89 -2.15
CA PHE A 10 6.18 7.64 -0.73
C PHE A 10 6.78 8.84 0.02
N SER A 11 7.41 9.80 -0.68
CA SER A 11 7.93 11.02 -0.04
C SER A 11 6.87 12.10 0.17
N LEU A 12 5.64 11.90 -0.34
CA LEU A 12 4.55 12.88 -0.19
C LEU A 12 3.77 12.72 1.12
N PHE A 13 4.03 11.69 1.91
CA PHE A 13 3.29 11.41 3.13
C PHE A 13 4.16 10.68 4.16
N GLU A 14 3.94 10.92 5.46
CA GLU A 14 4.72 10.34 6.56
C GLU A 14 3.87 9.55 7.57
N ASP A 15 2.55 9.62 7.44
CA ASP A 15 1.61 8.88 8.26
C ASP A 15 1.71 7.37 8.03
N HIS A 16 1.55 6.62 9.12
CA HIS A 16 1.52 5.17 9.12
C HIS A 16 0.07 4.69 9.13
N TRP A 17 -0.17 3.47 8.63
CA TRP A 17 -1.49 2.82 8.65
C TRP A 17 -2.59 3.60 7.89
N SER A 18 -2.22 4.49 6.96
CA SER A 18 -3.15 5.25 6.13
C SER A 18 -2.86 5.01 4.64
N PRO A 19 -3.55 4.05 4.00
CA PRO A 19 -3.36 3.76 2.59
C PRO A 19 -3.70 4.95 1.70
N LYS A 20 -2.82 5.26 0.74
CA LYS A 20 -3.04 6.28 -0.30
C LYS A 20 -3.20 5.61 -1.65
N ILE A 21 -4.23 5.96 -2.41
CA ILE A 21 -4.40 5.47 -3.79
C ILE A 21 -3.36 6.14 -4.68
N ALA A 22 -2.49 5.34 -5.29
CA ALA A 22 -1.44 5.79 -6.21
C ALA A 22 -1.76 5.52 -7.68
N GLY A 23 -2.78 4.71 -7.94
CA GLY A 23 -3.29 4.42 -9.27
C GLY A 23 -4.35 3.32 -9.28
N GLU A 24 -4.83 3.02 -10.48
CA GLU A 24 -5.87 2.02 -10.75
C GLU A 24 -5.32 1.01 -11.75
N ILE A 25 -5.63 -0.27 -11.54
CA ILE A 25 -5.25 -1.39 -12.40
C ILE A 25 -6.50 -2.23 -12.61
N ASN A 26 -7.14 -2.08 -13.76
CA ASN A 26 -8.45 -2.67 -14.05
C ASN A 26 -9.48 -2.28 -12.96
N ASP A 27 -9.97 -3.26 -12.22
CA ASP A 27 -10.92 -3.17 -11.10
C ASP A 27 -10.23 -3.06 -9.72
N SER A 28 -8.90 -2.96 -9.67
CA SER A 28 -8.11 -2.89 -8.45
C SER A 28 -7.45 -1.52 -8.23
N TYR A 29 -7.23 -1.17 -6.97
CA TYR A 29 -6.43 0.00 -6.60
C TYR A 29 -4.99 -0.37 -6.25
N LEU A 30 -4.02 0.38 -6.77
CA LEU A 30 -2.66 0.37 -6.25
C LEU A 30 -2.59 1.32 -5.05
N LYS A 31 -2.41 0.76 -3.85
CA LYS A 31 -2.32 1.53 -2.60
C LYS A 31 -0.88 1.59 -2.10
N LEU A 32 -0.47 2.73 -1.56
CA LEU A 32 0.80 2.91 -0.87
C LEU A 32 0.54 3.16 0.62
N VAL A 33 1.28 2.47 1.48
CA VAL A 33 1.11 2.56 2.93
C VAL A 33 2.45 2.34 3.63
N LYS A 34 2.67 3.05 4.74
CA LYS A 34 3.80 2.83 5.65
C LYS A 34 3.28 2.07 6.88
N PHE A 35 3.91 0.95 7.22
CA PHE A 35 3.53 0.11 8.37
C PHE A 35 4.51 0.25 9.52
N LYS A 36 4.00 0.22 10.77
CA LYS A 36 4.82 0.25 11.98
C LYS A 36 4.13 -0.39 13.17
N GLY A 37 4.78 -1.39 13.74
CA GLY A 37 4.21 -2.18 14.83
C GLY A 37 3.20 -3.20 14.33
N GLU A 38 2.30 -3.59 15.22
CA GLU A 38 1.29 -4.61 14.96
C GLU A 38 0.08 -4.03 14.23
N PHE A 39 -0.57 -4.88 13.43
CA PHE A 39 -1.89 -4.59 12.89
C PHE A 39 -2.92 -5.50 13.55
N VAL A 40 -4.18 -5.07 13.52
CA VAL A 40 -5.28 -5.88 14.04
C VAL A 40 -5.54 -7.07 13.11
N TRP A 41 -5.94 -8.19 13.71
CA TRP A 41 -6.49 -9.31 12.95
C TRP A 41 -7.73 -8.84 12.20
N HIS A 42 -7.76 -9.10 10.89
CA HIS A 42 -8.86 -8.77 10.01
C HIS A 42 -8.97 -9.79 8.88
N HIS A 43 -10.10 -9.79 8.20
CA HIS A 43 -10.41 -10.72 7.11
C HIS A 43 -11.18 -9.97 6.02
N HIS A 44 -10.85 -10.27 4.77
CA HIS A 44 -11.59 -9.85 3.60
C HIS A 44 -12.40 -11.05 3.08
N GLU A 45 -13.73 -10.93 3.08
CA GLU A 45 -14.64 -12.03 2.72
C GLU A 45 -14.55 -12.40 1.23
N ALA A 46 -14.29 -11.41 0.36
CA ALA A 46 -14.53 -11.53 -1.08
C ALA A 46 -13.31 -11.21 -1.95
N GLU A 47 -12.18 -10.84 -1.37
CA GLU A 47 -11.00 -10.39 -2.11
C GLU A 47 -9.71 -10.88 -1.46
N ASP A 48 -8.75 -11.26 -2.31
CA ASP A 48 -7.36 -11.39 -1.91
C ASP A 48 -6.70 -10.00 -1.89
N GLU A 49 -5.79 -9.76 -0.96
CA GLU A 49 -4.96 -8.55 -0.96
C GLU A 49 -3.48 -8.89 -1.16
N LEU A 50 -2.89 -8.33 -2.22
CA LEU A 50 -1.46 -8.51 -2.51
C LEU A 50 -0.64 -7.47 -1.75
N PHE A 51 0.38 -7.95 -1.03
CA PHE A 51 1.39 -7.10 -0.41
C PHE A 51 2.72 -7.21 -1.13
N LEU A 52 3.23 -6.08 -1.62
CA LEU A 52 4.58 -5.95 -2.16
C LEU A 52 5.42 -5.07 -1.23
N VAL A 53 6.39 -5.67 -0.55
CA VAL A 53 7.31 -4.92 0.33
C VAL A 53 8.33 -4.17 -0.52
N VAL A 54 8.20 -2.85 -0.59
CA VAL A 54 9.14 -1.97 -1.32
C VAL A 54 10.38 -1.64 -0.47
N LYS A 55 10.22 -1.53 0.86
CA LYS A 55 11.30 -1.25 1.81
C LYS A 55 10.95 -1.83 3.19
N GLY A 56 11.94 -2.44 3.85
CA GLY A 56 11.76 -3.05 5.17
C GLY A 56 11.35 -4.52 5.07
N ARG A 57 10.60 -5.01 6.06
CA ARG A 57 10.09 -6.39 6.11
C ARG A 57 8.84 -6.46 6.99
N PHE A 58 7.97 -7.42 6.68
CA PHE A 58 7.03 -7.96 7.67
C PHE A 58 7.76 -9.00 8.52
N LEU A 59 7.37 -9.12 9.78
CA LEU A 59 7.90 -10.07 10.74
C LEU A 59 6.79 -10.98 11.24
#